data_AF-A0A9X5HBD3-F1
#
_entry.id   AF-A0A9X5HBD3-F1
#
_cell.length_a   1.000
_cell.length_b   1.000
_cell.length_c   1.000
_cell.angle_alpha   90.00
_cell.angle_beta   90.00
_cell.angle_gamma   90.00
#
_symmetry.space_group_name_H-M   'P 1'
#
loop_
_entity.id
_entity.type
_entity.pdbx_description
1 polymer ?
#
loop_
_entity_poly.entity_id
_entity_poly.type
_entity_poly.pdbx_seq_one_letter_code
_entity_poly.pdbx_strand_id
1 'polypeptide(L)' 'PGDRRPHLHVTLRLPDPTPADHHRLDTLVAAARPAHMPYTVEVVASAVAERTTDR' A
#
# COMPACT_ATOMS: atom_id res chain seq x y z
N PRO A 1 12.22 7.12 12.25
CA PRO A 1 12.87 6.76 10.98
C PRO A 1 14.37 6.51 11.17
N GLY A 2 14.80 5.23 11.14
CA GLY A 2 16.21 4.88 11.34
C GLY A 2 16.50 3.44 11.79
N ASP A 3 15.66 2.47 11.46
CA ASP A 3 15.95 1.08 11.79
C ASP A 3 17.03 0.50 10.88
N ARG A 4 17.98 -0.24 11.48
CA ARG A 4 19.09 -0.88 10.75
C ARG A 4 18.64 -1.96 9.76
N ARG A 5 17.37 -2.36 9.81
CA ARG A 5 16.78 -3.36 8.92
C ARG A 5 15.88 -2.66 7.88
N PRO A 6 16.14 -2.85 6.58
CA PRO A 6 15.27 -2.33 5.55
C PRO A 6 13.89 -2.98 5.68
N HIS A 7 12.86 -2.16 5.68
CA HIS A 7 11.46 -2.59 5.69
C HIS A 7 10.65 -1.66 4.80
N LEU A 8 9.64 -2.21 4.14
CA LEU A 8 8.74 -1.47 3.26
C LEU A 8 7.35 -1.40 3.87
N HIS A 9 6.85 -0.19 4.07
CA HIS A 9 5.48 0.02 4.50
C HIS A 9 4.71 0.70 3.37
N VAL A 10 3.63 0.08 2.91
CA VAL A 10 2.80 0.57 1.81
C VAL A 10 1.40 0.83 2.32
N THR A 11 0.99 2.09 2.30
CA THR A 11 -0.37 2.49 2.65
C THR A 11 -1.09 2.98 1.40
N LEU A 12 -2.16 2.29 1.01
CA LEU A 12 -3.03 2.66 -0.10
C LEU A 12 -4.34 3.25 0.41
N ARG A 13 -4.71 4.42 -0.12
CA ARG A 13 -5.96 5.10 0.19
C ARG A 13 -6.95 4.94 -0.96
N LEU A 14 -8.07 4.27 -0.71
CA LEU A 14 -9.14 4.06 -1.69
C LEU A 14 -10.46 4.61 -1.17
N PRO A 15 -11.32 5.21 -2.02
CA PRO A 15 -12.61 5.75 -1.59
C PRO A 15 -13.60 4.67 -1.14
N ASP A 16 -13.54 3.47 -1.74
CA ASP A 16 -14.35 2.31 -1.37
C ASP A 16 -13.45 1.06 -1.37
N PRO A 17 -12.68 0.82 -0.30
CA PRO A 17 -11.79 -0.32 -0.23
C PRO A 17 -12.58 -1.60 0.01
N THR A 18 -12.32 -2.61 -0.82
CA THR A 18 -12.85 -3.95 -0.62
C THR A 18 -11.82 -4.86 0.06
N PRO A 19 -12.26 -5.93 0.74
CA PRO A 19 -11.32 -6.92 1.30
C PRO A 19 -10.37 -7.52 0.25
N ALA A 20 -10.80 -7.60 -1.01
CA ALA A 20 -9.99 -8.11 -2.11
C ALA A 20 -8.83 -7.16 -2.48
N ASP A 21 -8.93 -5.87 -2.17
CA ASP A 21 -7.89 -4.90 -2.50
C ASP A 21 -6.63 -5.09 -1.64
N HIS A 22 -6.77 -5.66 -0.44
CA HIS A 22 -5.63 -6.05 0.38
C HIS A 22 -4.80 -7.14 -0.33
N HIS A 23 -5.46 -8.19 -0.82
CA HIS A 23 -4.80 -9.26 -1.58
C HIS A 23 -4.17 -8.75 -2.89
N ARG A 24 -4.86 -7.85 -3.60
CA ARG A 24 -4.32 -7.24 -4.83
C ARG A 24 -3.07 -6.42 -4.55
N LEU A 25 -3.12 -5.57 -3.52
CA LEU A 25 -1.99 -4.76 -3.11
C LEU A 25 -0.83 -5.63 -2.65
N ASP A 26 -1.09 -6.68 -1.87
CA ASP A 26 -0.09 -7.66 -1.46
C ASP A 26 0.61 -8.30 -2.66
N THR A 27 -0.16 -8.77 -3.65
CA THR A 27 0.39 -9.40 -4.87
C THR A 27 1.27 -8.42 -5.65
N LEU A 28 0.84 -7.16 -5.79
CA LEU A 28 1.61 -6.12 -6.48
C LEU A 28 2.92 -5.81 -5.76
N VAL A 29 2.86 -5.65 -4.44
CA VAL A 29 4.03 -5.35 -3.62
C VAL A 29 4.98 -6.56 -3.60
N ALA A 30 4.47 -7.78 -3.50
CA ALA A 30 5.27 -8.99 -3.58
C ALA A 30 6.02 -9.12 -4.92
N ALA A 31 5.40 -8.73 -6.03
CA ALA A 31 6.02 -8.78 -7.36
C ALA A 31 7.09 -7.70 -7.57
N ALA A 32 6.93 -6.52 -6.94
CA ALA A 32 7.85 -5.40 -7.11
C ALA A 32 8.94 -5.31 -6.02
N ARG A 33 8.78 -6.00 -4.88
CA ARG A 33 9.72 -5.88 -3.76
C ARG A 33 11.08 -6.52 -4.06
N PRO A 34 12.17 -5.95 -3.53
CA PRO A 34 13.42 -6.66 -3.32
C PRO A 34 13.23 -7.94 -2.47
N ALA A 35 13.84 -9.05 -2.89
CA ALA A 35 13.61 -10.38 -2.33
C ALA A 35 13.90 -10.53 -0.82
N HIS A 36 14.76 -9.68 -0.26
CA HIS A 36 15.17 -9.75 1.15
C HIS A 36 14.48 -8.70 2.04
N MET A 37 13.61 -7.85 1.46
CA MET A 37 12.98 -6.77 2.21
C MET A 37 11.59 -7.19 2.69
N PRO A 38 11.37 -7.32 4.02
CA PRO A 38 10.04 -7.52 4.56
C PRO A 38 9.16 -6.31 4.26
N TYR A 39 7.85 -6.56 4.08
CA TYR A 39 6.88 -5.48 3.90
C TYR A 39 5.60 -5.70 4.68
N THR A 40 4.90 -4.59 4.89
CA THR A 40 3.53 -4.55 5.41
C THR A 40 2.69 -3.71 4.45
N VAL A 41 1.48 -4.20 4.14
CA VAL A 41 0.50 -3.46 3.32
C VAL A 41 -0.71 -3.07 4.15
N GLU A 42 -1.15 -1.84 3.99
CA GLU A 42 -2.34 -1.28 4.60
C GLU A 42 -3.22 -0.68 3.53
N VAL A 43 -4.49 -1.05 3.53
CA VAL A 43 -5.52 -0.40 2.73
C VAL A 43 -6.44 0.34 3.69
N VAL A 44 -6.56 1.64 3.50
CA VAL A 44 -7.40 2.48 4.35
C VAL A 44 -8.43 3.20 3.49
N ALA A 45 -9.65 3.32 4.03
CA ALA A 45 -10.68 4.12 3.41
C ALA A 45 -10.20 5.57 3.38
N SER A 46 -10.10 6.13 2.18
CA SER A 46 -9.94 7.57 2.03
C SER A 46 -11.29 8.17 2.37
N ALA A 47 -11.36 8.95 3.45
CA ALA A 47 -12.42 9.94 3.55
C ALA A 47 -12.42 10.72 2.22
N VAL A 48 -13.56 10.77 1.55
CA VAL A 48 -13.70 11.43 0.25
C VAL A 48 -13.47 12.92 0.46
N ALA A 49 -12.22 13.35 0.41
CA ALA A 49 -11.87 14.69 0.00
C ALA A 49 -11.77 14.61 -1.53
N GLU A 50 -12.58 15.42 -2.21
CA GLU A 50 -12.58 15.59 -3.66
C GLU A 50 -11.14 15.75 -4.16
N ARG A 51 -10.56 14.70 -4.76
CA ARG A 51 -9.21 14.78 -5.31
C ARG A 51 -9.29 14.74 -6.83
N THR A 52 -9.19 15.93 -7.41
CA THR A 52 -8.75 16.18 -8.79
C THR A 52 -7.60 15.24 -9.12
N THR A 53 -7.85 14.30 -10.01
CA THR A 53 -6.80 13.52 -10.66
C THR A 53 -6.32 14.38 -11.83
N ASP A 54 -5.32 15.21 -11.59
CA ASP A 54 -4.63 15.94 -12.66
C ASP A 54 -3.89 14.91 -13.53
N ARG A 55 -4.09 15.03 -14.85
CA ARG A 55 -3.73 14.07 -15.88
C ARG A 55 -2.50 14.52 -16.65
#